data_AF-A0A1Q6XZK2-F1
#
_entry.id   AF-A0A1Q6XZK2-F1
#
_cell.length_a   1.000
_cell.length_b   1.000
_cell.length_c   1.000
_cell.angle_alpha   90.00
_cell.angle_beta   90.00
_cell.angle_gamma   90.00
#
_symmetry.space_group_name_H-M   'P 1'
#
loop_
_entity.id
_entity.type
_entity.pdbx_description
1 polymer ?
#
loop_
_entity_poly.entity_id
_entity_poly.type
_entity_poly.pdbx_seq_one_letter_code
_entity_poly.pdbx_strand_id
1 'polypeptide(L)'
;MSKNDTTNNDQPINTSSSQTQAVEITNALPIRLHALDLARHVVISPDGRRFVVATSDDTHLGRGYITTVYPQQNDYLTLVRLTILETISKTPEEAIKRHVSVAHAIQQGKLKDLNKFA
;
A
#
# COMPACT_ATOMS: atom_id res chain seq x y z
N MET A 1 5.13 -32.68 -48.64
CA MET A 1 3.93 -32.08 -48.03
C MET A 1 3.63 -32.80 -46.73
N SER A 2 3.88 -32.14 -45.59
CA SER A 2 2.98 -32.07 -44.45
C SER A 2 3.60 -31.12 -43.44
N LYS A 3 3.01 -29.92 -43.33
CA LYS A 3 3.36 -28.91 -42.33
C LYS A 3 2.77 -29.39 -41.00
N ASN A 4 3.61 -29.61 -40.00
CA ASN A 4 3.13 -29.71 -38.63
C ASN A 4 3.02 -28.29 -38.10
N ASP A 5 1.81 -27.75 -38.12
CA ASP A 5 1.47 -26.47 -37.51
C ASP A 5 1.54 -26.62 -35.98
N THR A 6 2.68 -26.22 -35.41
CA THR A 6 2.80 -25.96 -33.97
C THR A 6 1.91 -24.75 -33.67
N THR A 7 0.70 -25.00 -33.17
CA THR A 7 -0.22 -23.95 -32.75
C THR A 7 0.40 -23.21 -31.56
N ASN A 8 1.06 -22.10 -31.87
CA ASN A 8 1.63 -21.20 -30.88
C ASN A 8 0.47 -20.45 -30.20
N ASN A 9 -0.12 -21.05 -29.18
CA ASN A 9 -1.06 -20.37 -28.29
C ASN A 9 -0.28 -19.49 -27.31
N ASP A 10 0.46 -18.53 -27.86
CA ASP A 10 0.93 -17.36 -27.11
C ASP A 10 -0.27 -16.41 -26.96
N GLN A 11 -1.26 -16.83 -26.17
CA GLN A 11 -2.21 -15.87 -25.64
C GLN A 11 -1.41 -14.96 -24.70
N PRO A 12 -1.35 -13.64 -24.94
CA PRO A 12 -0.88 -12.74 -23.91
C PRO A 12 -1.84 -12.95 -22.74
N ILE A 13 -1.31 -13.43 -21.63
CA ILE A 13 -2.02 -13.36 -20.36
C ILE A 13 -2.24 -11.86 -20.17
N ASN A 14 -3.44 -11.39 -20.46
CA ASN A 14 -3.94 -10.11 -20.00
C ASN A 14 -4.01 -10.23 -18.47
N THR A 15 -2.85 -10.16 -17.81
CA THR A 15 -2.81 -9.60 -16.47
C THR A 15 -3.23 -8.16 -16.68
N SER A 16 -4.53 -7.89 -16.54
CA SER A 16 -5.00 -6.56 -16.22
C SER A 16 -4.27 -6.17 -14.94
N SER A 17 -3.06 -5.65 -15.10
CA SER A 17 -2.43 -4.81 -14.12
C SER A 17 -3.40 -3.65 -14.01
N SER A 18 -4.30 -3.72 -13.03
CA SER A 18 -5.06 -2.58 -12.56
C SER A 18 -4.03 -1.46 -12.50
N GLN A 19 -4.13 -0.50 -13.43
CA GLN A 19 -3.25 0.65 -13.43
C GLN A 19 -3.58 1.36 -12.13
N THR A 20 -2.82 1.05 -11.09
CA THR A 20 -2.99 1.63 -9.76
C THR A 20 -2.67 3.10 -9.94
N GLN A 21 -3.69 3.91 -10.18
CA GLN A 21 -3.54 5.34 -10.25
C GLN A 21 -2.91 5.77 -8.92
N ALA A 22 -1.68 6.29 -8.99
CA ALA A 22 -0.96 6.70 -7.81
C ALA A 22 -1.80 7.76 -7.10
N VAL A 23 -2.28 7.44 -5.90
CA VAL A 23 -3.05 8.36 -5.08
C VAL A 23 -2.13 9.48 -4.64
N GLU A 24 -2.41 10.72 -5.03
CA GLU A 24 -1.63 11.87 -4.58
C GLU A 24 -2.12 12.36 -3.23
N ILE A 25 -1.20 12.55 -2.28
CA ILE A 25 -1.49 13.12 -0.97
C ILE A 25 -0.57 14.31 -0.76
N THR A 26 -1.14 15.50 -0.59
CA THR A 26 -0.39 16.73 -0.34
C THR A 26 0.53 16.56 0.86
N ASN A 27 1.80 16.96 0.75
CA ASN A 27 2.82 16.84 1.81
C ASN A 27 3.10 15.39 2.27
N ALA A 28 2.83 14.41 1.41
CA ALA A 28 3.33 13.05 1.57
C ALA A 28 4.24 12.71 0.39
N LEU A 29 5.34 12.01 0.66
CA LEU A 29 6.29 11.64 -0.39
C LEU A 29 5.85 10.30 -0.98
N PRO A 30 5.55 10.22 -2.29
CA PRO A 30 5.21 8.96 -2.93
C PRO A 30 6.43 8.05 -2.94
N ILE A 31 6.20 6.74 -2.73
CA ILE A 31 7.23 5.71 -2.81
C ILE A 31 6.90 4.80 -3.99
N ARG A 32 7.94 4.23 -4.61
CA ARG A 32 7.76 3.15 -5.59
C ARG A 32 6.93 2.01 -4.96
N LEU A 33 5.82 1.68 -5.62
CA LEU A 33 4.95 0.58 -5.23
C LEU A 33 5.65 -0.76 -5.46
N HIS A 34 5.48 -1.68 -4.50
CA HIS A 34 5.87 -3.07 -4.65
C HIS A 34 4.73 -3.86 -5.33
N ALA A 35 4.99 -5.14 -5.65
CA ALA A 35 3.91 -6.03 -6.06
C ALA A 35 2.81 -6.05 -4.97
N LEU A 36 1.55 -5.99 -5.41
CA LEU A 36 0.34 -5.96 -4.58
C LEU A 36 0.10 -4.66 -3.79
N ASP A 37 1.00 -3.68 -3.81
CA ASP A 37 0.71 -2.38 -3.20
C ASP A 37 -0.35 -1.63 -4.02
N LEU A 38 -1.39 -1.16 -3.33
CA LEU A 38 -2.35 -0.20 -3.84
C LEU A 38 -1.86 1.25 -3.70
N ALA A 39 -1.21 1.56 -2.57
CA ALA A 39 -0.67 2.89 -2.30
C ALA A 39 0.44 2.81 -1.26
N ARG A 40 1.46 3.68 -1.38
CA ARG A 40 2.54 3.79 -0.41
C ARG A 40 3.10 5.21 -0.33
N HIS A 41 3.13 5.75 0.89
CA HIS A 41 3.60 7.11 1.14
C HIS A 41 4.51 7.17 2.38
N VAL A 42 5.55 8.00 2.31
CA VAL A 42 6.17 8.55 3.53
C VAL A 42 5.37 9.76 3.96
N VAL A 43 4.91 9.76 5.20
CA VAL A 43 4.16 10.84 5.81
C VAL A 43 4.95 11.38 7.00
N ILE A 44 5.08 12.70 7.06
CA ILE A 44 5.82 13.39 8.13
C ILE A 44 4.80 13.96 9.12
N SER A 45 4.93 13.63 10.39
CA SER A 45 4.12 14.21 11.46
C SER A 45 4.63 15.61 11.84
N PRO A 46 3.82 16.43 12.56
CA PRO A 46 4.22 17.77 12.99
C PRO A 46 5.50 17.82 13.84
N ASP A 47 5.80 16.74 14.57
CA ASP A 47 7.02 16.62 15.37
C ASP A 47 8.24 16.09 14.57
N GLY A 48 8.13 16.03 13.24
CA GLY A 48 9.20 15.67 12.32
C GLY A 48 9.45 14.16 12.20
N ARG A 49 8.71 13.32 12.93
CA ARG A 49 8.81 11.86 12.75
C ARG A 49 8.24 11.45 11.40
N ARG A 50 8.84 10.41 10.82
CA ARG A 50 8.43 9.86 9.53
C ARG A 50 7.77 8.53 9.73
N PHE A 51 6.69 8.31 9.00
CA PHE A 51 5.95 7.07 8.98
C PHE A 51 5.75 6.65 7.55
N VAL A 52 5.79 5.36 7.29
CA VAL A 52 5.30 4.82 6.03
C VAL A 52 3.88 4.36 6.24
N VAL A 53 2.99 4.82 5.37
CA VAL A 53 1.63 4.29 5.22
C VAL A 53 1.65 3.43 3.97
N ALA A 54 1.30 2.15 4.10
CA ALA A 54 1.29 1.20 3.00
C ALA A 54 -0.05 0.48 2.97
N THR A 55 -0.67 0.43 1.78
CA THR A 55 -1.90 -0.33 1.55
C THR A 55 -1.64 -1.39 0.50
N SER A 56 -1.95 -2.66 0.82
CA SER A 56 -1.75 -3.82 -0.06
C SER A 56 -3.02 -4.63 -0.27
N ASP A 57 -3.05 -5.35 -1.39
CA ASP A 57 -4.03 -6.39 -1.69
C ASP A 57 -3.55 -7.74 -1.15
N ASP A 58 -4.10 -8.16 -0.01
CA ASP A 58 -3.88 -9.46 0.62
C ASP A 58 -5.12 -10.38 0.45
N THR A 59 -5.97 -10.14 -0.57
CA THR A 59 -7.18 -10.95 -0.82
C THR A 59 -6.84 -12.41 -1.13
N HIS A 60 -5.72 -12.66 -1.80
CA HIS A 60 -5.19 -14.00 -2.07
C HIS A 60 -4.86 -14.80 -0.80
N LEU A 61 -4.63 -14.11 0.32
CA LEU A 61 -4.40 -14.71 1.64
C LEU A 61 -5.67 -14.70 2.52
N GLY A 62 -6.82 -14.31 1.97
CA GLY A 62 -8.10 -14.23 2.69
C GLY A 62 -8.20 -13.07 3.68
N ARG A 63 -7.26 -12.12 3.68
CA ARG A 63 -7.24 -10.99 4.63
C ARG A 63 -7.93 -9.73 4.11
N GLY A 64 -8.19 -9.64 2.81
CA GLY A 64 -8.74 -8.43 2.18
C GLY A 64 -7.65 -7.41 1.87
N TYR A 65 -7.97 -6.12 1.96
CA TYR A 65 -7.03 -5.04 1.70
C TYR A 65 -6.51 -4.46 3.01
N ILE A 66 -5.19 -4.45 3.18
CA ILE A 66 -4.58 -4.09 4.46
C ILE A 66 -3.93 -2.72 4.35
N THR A 67 -4.24 -1.82 5.28
CA THR A 67 -3.49 -0.57 5.45
C THR A 67 -2.68 -0.65 6.73
N THR A 68 -1.36 -0.54 6.61
CA THR A 68 -0.40 -0.59 7.70
C THR A 68 0.33 0.74 7.86
N VAL A 69 0.72 1.06 9.10
CA VAL A 69 1.63 2.16 9.43
C VAL A 69 2.82 1.59 10.18
N TYR A 70 4.02 2.01 9.78
CA TYR A 70 5.25 1.72 10.53
C TYR A 70 6.17 2.95 10.52
N PRO A 71 6.92 3.19 11.62
CA PRO A 71 7.88 4.29 11.69
C PRO A 71 9.01 4.07 10.68
N GLN A 72 9.42 5.13 9.99
CA GLN A 72 10.60 5.11 9.14
C GLN A 72 11.84 5.42 9.97
N GLN A 73 12.72 4.45 10.11
CA GLN A 73 14.03 4.64 10.72
C GLN A 73 14.98 5.12 9.62
N ASN A 74 15.33 6.42 9.63
CA ASN A 74 16.23 7.01 8.63
C ASN A 74 17.60 6.31 8.70
N ASP A 75 18.10 5.85 7.55
CA ASP A 75 19.45 5.30 7.29
C ASP A 75 19.85 3.98 7.98
N TYR A 76 18.97 3.36 8.77
CA TYR A 76 19.19 2.01 9.27
C TYR A 76 18.52 0.95 8.39
N LEU A 77 19.29 -0.07 8.01
CA LEU A 77 18.75 -1.27 7.37
C LEU A 77 17.74 -1.91 8.33
N THR A 78 16.46 -1.70 8.05
CA THR A 78 15.39 -2.17 8.92
C THR A 78 15.22 -3.68 8.68
N LEU A 79 15.75 -4.51 9.59
CA LEU A 79 15.56 -5.96 9.55
C LEU A 79 14.08 -6.36 9.80
N VAL A 80 13.34 -5.54 10.56
CA VAL A 80 11.94 -5.81 10.92
C VAL A 80 11.12 -4.52 10.86
N ARG A 81 10.01 -4.53 10.11
CA ARG A 81 9.02 -3.45 10.12
C ARG A 81 8.07 -3.67 11.29
N LEU A 82 8.16 -2.81 12.31
CA LEU A 82 7.23 -2.83 13.44
C LEU A 82 5.96 -2.05 13.06
N THR A 83 4.93 -2.80 12.69
CA THR A 83 3.59 -2.23 12.43
C THR A 83 3.03 -1.66 13.72
N ILE A 84 2.70 -0.37 13.71
CA ILE A 84 2.12 0.34 14.86
C ILE A 84 0.61 0.58 14.70
N LEU A 85 0.08 0.36 13.50
CA LEU A 85 -1.34 0.36 13.17
C LEU A 85 -1.55 -0.58 11.97
N GLU A 86 -2.55 -1.44 12.05
CA GLU A 86 -3.04 -2.26 10.95
C GLU A 86 -4.56 -2.12 10.88
N THR A 87 -5.10 -1.96 9.68
CA THR A 87 -6.56 -1.96 9.44
C THR A 87 -6.87 -2.74 8.18
N ILE A 88 -8.03 -3.40 8.18
CA ILE A 88 -8.50 -4.24 7.08
C ILE A 88 -9.71 -3.56 6.42
N SER A 89 -9.76 -3.57 5.10
CA SER A 89 -10.87 -3.10 4.26
C SER A 89 -11.32 -4.21 3.31
N LYS A 90 -12.59 -4.20 2.93
CA LYS A 90 -13.17 -5.25 2.06
C LYS A 90 -13.00 -4.95 0.58
N THR A 91 -12.94 -3.67 0.23
CA THR A 91 -12.77 -3.21 -1.16
C THR A 91 -11.53 -2.33 -1.31
N PRO A 92 -10.95 -2.23 -2.52
CA PRO A 92 -9.79 -1.38 -2.74
C PRO A 92 -10.11 0.10 -2.54
N GLU A 93 -11.33 0.56 -2.84
CA GLU A 93 -11.74 1.96 -2.65
C GLU A 93 -11.82 2.34 -1.17
N GLU A 94 -12.35 1.43 -0.33
CA GLU A 94 -12.35 1.61 1.12
C GLU A 94 -10.91 1.68 1.66
N ALA A 95 -10.03 0.82 1.14
CA ALA A 95 -8.63 0.77 1.53
C ALA A 95 -7.89 2.07 1.17
N ILE A 96 -8.12 2.61 -0.02
CA ILE A 96 -7.55 3.90 -0.44
C ILE A 96 -8.09 5.06 0.40
N LYS A 97 -9.40 5.12 0.66
CA LYS A 97 -9.98 6.14 1.55
C LYS A 97 -9.36 6.06 2.95
N ARG A 98 -9.16 4.84 3.46
CA ARG A 98 -8.47 4.60 4.73
C ARG A 98 -7.03 5.09 4.70
N HIS A 99 -6.29 4.76 3.64
CA HIS A 99 -4.91 5.20 3.45
C HIS A 99 -4.77 6.73 3.55
N VAL A 100 -5.60 7.46 2.80
CA VAL A 100 -5.62 8.93 2.80
C VAL A 100 -5.98 9.47 4.18
N SER A 101 -7.01 8.91 4.82
CA SER A 101 -7.42 9.31 6.18
C SER A 101 -6.30 9.11 7.21
N VAL A 102 -5.59 7.98 7.15
CA VAL A 102 -4.46 7.67 8.02
C VAL A 102 -3.30 8.63 7.77
N ALA A 103 -2.96 8.90 6.50
CA ALA A 103 -1.92 9.86 6.16
C ALA A 103 -2.24 11.25 6.73
N HIS A 104 -3.46 11.75 6.55
CA HIS A 104 -3.88 13.03 7.13
C HIS A 104 -3.87 13.02 8.66
N ALA A 105 -4.27 11.93 9.31
CA ALA A 105 -4.19 11.82 10.76
C ALA A 105 -2.75 11.92 11.26
N ILE A 106 -1.78 11.31 10.56
CA ILE A 106 -0.35 11.43 10.87
C ILE A 106 0.12 12.89 10.68
N GLN A 107 -0.21 13.52 9.56
CA GLN A 107 0.12 14.93 9.28
C GLN A 107 -0.45 15.90 10.32
N GLN A 108 -1.56 15.54 10.96
CA GLN A 108 -2.18 16.31 12.04
C GLN A 108 -1.68 15.94 13.44
N GLY A 109 -0.75 14.99 13.57
CA GLY A 109 -0.26 14.51 14.86
C GLY A 109 -1.25 13.63 15.64
N LYS A 110 -2.31 13.15 14.99
CA LYS A 110 -3.43 12.39 15.58
C LYS A 110 -3.29 10.87 15.42
N LEU A 111 -2.11 10.36 15.08
CA LEU A 111 -1.89 8.92 14.89
C LEU A 111 -2.29 8.10 16.14
N LYS A 112 -2.06 8.63 17.35
CA LYS A 112 -2.43 7.97 18.61
C LYS A 112 -3.94 7.79 18.78
N ASP A 113 -4.75 8.62 18.13
CA ASP A 113 -6.21 8.52 18.22
C ASP A 113 -6.76 7.39 17.34
N LEU A 114 -6.00 6.96 16.31
CA LEU A 114 -6.35 5.82 15.47
C LEU A 114 -6.14 4.48 16.18
N ASN A 115 -5.12 4.38 17.06
CA ASN A 115 -4.85 3.17 17.83
C ASN A 115 -5.87 2.88 18.93
N LYS A 116 -6.81 3.79 19.21
CA LYS A 116 -7.90 3.56 20.18
C LYS A 116 -9.04 2.71 19.61
N PHE A 117 -9.04 2.48 18.30
CA PHE A 117 -10.12 1.79 17.58
C PHE A 117 -9.65 0.50 16.87
N ALA A 118 -8.44 0.04 17.16
CA ALA A 118 -7.87 -1.21 16.64
C ALA A 118 -8.06 -2.35 17.65
#